data_AF-A0A1I9K7A6-F1
#
_entry.id   AF-A0A1I9K7A6-F1
#
_cell.length_a   1.000
_cell.length_b   1.000
_cell.length_c   1.000
_cell.angle_alpha   90.00
_cell.angle_beta   90.00
_cell.angle_gamma   90.00
#
_symmetry.space_group_name_H-M   'P 1'
#
loop_
_entity.id
_entity.type
_entity.pdbx_description
1 polymer ?
#
loop_
_entity_poly.entity_id
_entity_poly.type
_entity_poly.pdbx_seq_one_letter_code
_entity_poly.pdbx_strand_id
1 'polypeptide(L)'
;FGDIGVGNLRNFYTKHDYIDLKGVTDKNLPIANQLEFSTGTNDLISESNNWDEISKFKGKKLDIFGIDYNGPCKSKYMFGGATLSGQYLNSARKIPINLWVNGKHKTISTDKIATNKKLVTAQEIDVKLRRYLQEEYNIYGHNNTGKGKEYG
;
A
#
# COMPACT_ATOMS: atom_id res chain seq x y z
N PHE A 1 1.86 -24.31 18.33
CA PHE A 1 2.41 -23.16 17.61
C PHE A 1 1.27 -22.21 17.29
N GLY A 2 1.38 -20.93 17.66
CA GLY A 2 0.36 -19.93 17.31
C GLY A 2 0.45 -19.55 15.84
N ASP A 3 -0.65 -19.15 15.23
CA ASP A 3 -0.68 -18.67 13.84
C ASP A 3 0.03 -17.30 13.74
N ILE A 4 1.22 -17.30 13.14
CA ILE A 4 2.02 -16.10 12.91
C ILE A 4 1.34 -15.12 11.94
N GLY A 5 0.44 -15.62 11.08
CA GLY A 5 -0.28 -14.84 10.08
C GLY A 5 -1.15 -13.75 10.70
N VAL A 6 -1.79 -14.03 11.83
CA VAL A 6 -2.62 -13.05 12.55
C VAL A 6 -1.81 -11.83 12.99
N GLY A 7 -0.66 -12.07 13.61
CA GLY A 7 0.25 -11.02 14.05
C GLY A 7 0.82 -10.23 12.88
N ASN A 8 1.28 -10.93 11.84
CA ASN A 8 1.87 -10.31 10.65
C ASN A 8 0.86 -9.45 9.89
N LEU A 9 -0.36 -9.95 9.65
CA LEU A 9 -1.40 -9.20 8.95
C LEU A 9 -1.72 -7.88 9.65
N ARG A 10 -1.93 -7.94 10.98
CA ARG A 10 -2.13 -6.74 11.81
C ARG A 10 -0.95 -5.79 11.71
N ASN A 11 0.27 -6.29 11.91
CA ASN A 11 1.44 -5.45 11.98
C ASN A 11 1.75 -4.78 10.62
N PHE A 12 1.78 -5.54 9.51
CA PHE A 12 2.12 -5.01 8.19
C PHE A 12 1.08 -4.03 7.64
N TYR A 13 -0.23 -4.30 7.81
CA TYR A 13 -1.24 -3.39 7.26
C TYR A 13 -1.49 -2.15 8.12
N THR A 14 -1.30 -2.24 9.44
CA THR A 14 -1.86 -1.24 10.37
C THR A 14 -0.86 -0.60 11.31
N LYS A 15 0.36 -1.13 11.44
CA LYS A 15 1.40 -0.56 12.33
C LYS A 15 2.68 -0.22 11.61
N HIS A 16 3.04 -1.02 10.61
CA HIS A 16 4.17 -0.76 9.73
C HIS A 16 3.85 0.41 8.81
N ASP A 17 4.77 1.35 8.66
CA ASP A 17 4.56 2.49 7.77
C ASP A 17 4.49 2.02 6.31
N TYR A 18 3.54 2.57 5.56
CA TYR A 18 3.51 2.31 4.11
C TYR A 18 4.65 3.07 3.44
N ILE A 19 5.15 2.48 2.36
CA ILE A 19 5.97 3.21 1.39
C ILE A 19 5.07 4.22 0.67
N ASP A 20 5.52 5.47 0.59
CA ASP A 20 4.92 6.52 -0.25
C ASP A 20 6.03 7.41 -0.83
N LEU A 21 6.63 6.94 -1.93
CA LEU A 21 7.67 7.68 -2.64
C LEU A 21 7.06 8.41 -3.83
N LYS A 22 7.43 9.67 -4.01
CA LYS A 22 6.95 10.53 -5.10
C LYS A 22 8.07 10.85 -6.06
N GLY A 23 7.82 10.59 -7.34
CA GLY A 23 8.72 10.99 -8.41
C GLY A 23 10.14 10.44 -8.26
N VAL A 24 10.29 9.18 -7.86
CA VAL A 24 11.57 8.49 -7.81
C VAL A 24 11.87 7.82 -9.15
N THR A 25 13.12 7.79 -9.57
CA THR A 25 13.51 7.19 -10.85
C THR A 25 13.98 5.75 -10.63
N ASP A 26 13.43 4.82 -11.42
CA ASP A 26 13.93 3.44 -11.45
C ASP A 26 15.39 3.40 -11.95
N LYS A 27 16.22 2.55 -11.34
CA LYS A 27 17.65 2.41 -11.69
C LYS A 27 17.90 1.83 -13.10
N ASN A 28 16.85 1.39 -13.82
CA ASN A 28 16.91 0.83 -15.16
C ASN A 28 17.83 -0.41 -15.28
N LEU A 29 17.79 -1.27 -14.27
CA LEU A 29 18.56 -2.51 -14.26
C LEU A 29 17.95 -3.54 -15.22
N PRO A 30 18.76 -4.42 -15.85
CA PRO A 30 18.31 -5.40 -16.86
C PRO A 30 17.57 -6.61 -16.26
N ILE A 31 16.93 -6.46 -15.10
CA ILE A 31 16.16 -7.50 -14.42
C ILE A 31 14.68 -7.31 -14.75
N ALA A 32 14.09 -8.27 -15.47
CA ALA A 32 12.80 -8.09 -16.14
C ALA A 32 11.60 -7.91 -15.20
N ASN A 33 11.60 -8.60 -14.06
CA ASN A 33 10.47 -8.69 -13.15
C ASN A 33 10.48 -7.66 -12.01
N GLN A 34 11.41 -6.71 -12.00
CA GLN A 34 11.54 -5.77 -10.88
C GLN A 34 11.87 -4.34 -11.30
N LEU A 35 11.49 -3.38 -10.47
CA LEU A 35 11.97 -2.00 -10.48
C LEU A 35 12.77 -1.76 -9.21
N GLU A 36 13.81 -0.94 -9.27
CA GLU A 36 14.67 -0.69 -8.12
C GLU A 36 14.86 0.81 -7.89
N PHE A 37 14.68 1.22 -6.63
CA PHE A 37 14.72 2.61 -6.20
C PHE A 37 15.68 2.75 -5.03
N SER A 38 16.62 3.70 -5.11
CA SER A 38 17.42 4.04 -3.94
C SER A 38 16.64 4.93 -2.99
N THR A 39 16.56 4.54 -1.73
CA THR A 39 15.90 5.32 -0.66
C THR A 39 16.90 6.11 0.19
N GLY A 40 18.18 6.11 -0.18
CA GLY A 40 19.29 6.69 0.58
C GLY A 40 19.80 5.82 1.74
N THR A 41 18.94 5.00 2.34
CA THR A 41 19.33 4.08 3.44
C THR A 41 19.38 2.62 3.00
N ASN A 42 18.45 2.21 2.14
CA ASN A 42 18.34 0.88 1.55
C ASN A 42 17.90 1.01 0.09
N ASP A 43 17.99 -0.09 -0.66
CA ASP A 43 17.32 -0.19 -1.95
C ASP A 43 15.94 -0.81 -1.77
N LEU A 44 14.93 -0.21 -2.40
CA LEU A 44 13.58 -0.73 -2.49
C LEU A 44 13.40 -1.42 -3.84
N ILE A 45 13.05 -2.70 -3.81
CA ILE A 45 12.81 -3.53 -4.98
C ILE A 45 11.29 -3.79 -5.07
N SER A 46 10.68 -3.35 -6.15
CA SER A 46 9.28 -3.61 -6.48
C SER A 46 9.21 -4.74 -7.50
N GLU A 47 8.70 -5.90 -7.09
CA GLU A 47 8.56 -7.08 -7.94
C GLU A 47 7.16 -7.17 -8.55
N SER A 48 7.07 -7.68 -9.78
CA SER A 48 5.79 -7.95 -10.44
C SER A 48 5.91 -9.16 -11.37
N ASN A 49 4.81 -9.90 -11.49
CA ASN A 49 4.64 -10.94 -12.49
C ASN A 49 4.21 -10.38 -13.86
N ASN A 50 3.87 -9.09 -13.95
CA ASN A 50 3.50 -8.42 -15.19
C ASN A 50 4.71 -7.74 -15.85
N TRP A 51 5.51 -8.52 -16.59
CA TRP A 51 6.76 -8.05 -17.19
C TRP A 51 6.53 -6.97 -18.25
N ASP A 52 5.42 -7.05 -19.00
CA ASP A 52 5.06 -6.05 -20.01
C ASP A 52 4.78 -4.68 -19.38
N GLU A 53 4.18 -4.65 -18.20
CA GLU A 53 3.96 -3.40 -17.45
C GLU A 53 5.27 -2.87 -16.87
N ILE A 54 6.09 -3.73 -16.26
CA ILE A 54 7.40 -3.34 -15.70
C ILE A 54 8.31 -2.73 -16.78
N SER A 55 8.36 -3.33 -17.98
CA SER A 55 9.17 -2.82 -19.08
C SER A 55 8.80 -1.38 -19.46
N LYS A 56 7.52 -0.98 -19.34
CA LYS A 56 7.05 0.37 -19.61
C LYS A 56 7.50 1.37 -18.55
N PHE A 57 7.92 0.92 -17.37
CA PHE A 57 8.32 1.74 -16.23
C PHE A 57 9.85 1.86 -16.06
N LYS A 58 10.62 0.99 -16.72
CA LYS A 58 12.09 1.00 -16.67
C LYS A 58 12.69 2.38 -16.98
N GLY A 59 13.56 2.84 -16.10
CA GLY A 59 14.25 4.13 -16.19
C GLY A 59 13.36 5.38 -16.09
N LYS A 60 12.05 5.22 -15.80
CA LYS A 60 11.11 6.35 -15.70
C LYS A 60 11.01 6.86 -14.27
N LYS A 61 10.47 8.07 -14.16
CA LYS A 61 10.08 8.69 -12.90
C LYS A 61 8.70 8.18 -12.48
N LEU A 62 8.63 7.59 -11.29
CA LEU A 62 7.48 6.83 -10.79
C LEU A 62 7.10 7.28 -9.38
N ASP A 63 5.85 7.05 -9.05
CA ASP A 63 5.36 7.08 -7.68
C ASP A 63 5.18 5.65 -7.19
N ILE A 64 5.64 5.38 -5.97
CA ILE A 64 5.62 4.05 -5.34
C ILE A 64 4.79 4.12 -4.08
N PHE A 65 3.76 3.26 -3.97
CA PHE A 65 2.96 3.14 -2.76
C PHE A 65 2.67 1.68 -2.43
N GLY A 66 2.85 1.29 -1.17
CA GLY A 66 2.45 -0.04 -0.69
C GLY A 66 3.06 -0.42 0.64
N ILE A 67 3.19 -1.73 0.86
CA ILE A 67 3.80 -2.31 2.06
C ILE A 67 5.09 -2.99 1.63
N ASP A 68 6.23 -2.61 2.22
CA ASP A 68 7.48 -3.33 2.07
C ASP A 68 7.67 -4.40 3.16
N TYR A 69 8.57 -5.34 2.87
CA TYR A 69 9.11 -6.30 3.83
C TYR A 69 10.62 -6.37 3.69
N ASN A 70 11.28 -6.85 4.74
CA ASN A 70 12.74 -6.96 4.75
C ASN A 70 13.20 -8.06 3.79
N GLY A 71 14.16 -7.72 2.95
CA GLY A 71 14.92 -8.67 2.15
C GLY A 71 16.29 -8.98 2.74
N PRO A 72 17.12 -9.74 2.00
CA PRO A 72 18.51 -9.96 2.37
C PRO A 72 19.31 -8.65 2.40
N CYS A 73 20.29 -8.56 3.31
CA CYS A 73 21.18 -7.40 3.46
C CYS A 73 20.41 -6.07 3.67
N LYS A 74 20.78 -5.01 2.94
CA LYS A 74 20.18 -3.66 3.03
C LYS A 74 19.14 -3.42 1.93
N SER A 75 18.24 -4.38 1.75
CA SER A 75 17.18 -4.30 0.74
C SER A 75 15.80 -4.47 1.35
N LYS A 76 14.84 -3.73 0.79
CA LYS A 76 13.41 -3.85 1.06
C LYS A 76 12.71 -4.33 -0.20
N TYR A 77 11.70 -5.17 -0.05
CA TYR A 77 10.94 -5.70 -1.15
C TYR A 77 9.48 -5.35 -1.00
N MET A 78 8.80 -5.19 -2.14
CA MET A 78 7.35 -5.08 -2.20
C MET A 78 6.86 -5.67 -3.51
N PHE A 79 5.58 -6.04 -3.56
CA PHE A 79 4.93 -6.42 -4.82
C PHE A 79 4.20 -5.22 -5.42
N GLY A 80 4.54 -4.88 -6.67
CA GLY A 80 3.89 -3.81 -7.43
C GLY A 80 4.00 -2.44 -6.79
N GLY A 81 2.89 -1.71 -6.76
CA GLY A 81 2.81 -0.38 -6.12
C GLY A 81 3.33 0.78 -6.95
N ALA A 82 3.82 0.53 -8.17
CA ALA A 82 4.36 1.55 -9.06
C ALA A 82 3.31 2.17 -9.99
N THR A 83 3.41 3.49 -10.18
CA THR A 83 2.61 4.28 -11.13
C THR A 83 3.46 5.37 -11.78
N LEU A 84 3.13 5.83 -12.98
CA LEU A 84 3.83 6.95 -13.60
C LEU A 84 3.67 8.23 -12.78
N SER A 85 4.78 8.90 -12.47
CA SER A 85 4.75 10.17 -11.76
C SER A 85 4.26 11.31 -12.68
N GLY A 86 3.68 12.35 -12.09
CA GLY A 86 3.16 13.52 -12.81
C GLY A 86 1.74 13.37 -13.35
N GLN A 87 1.10 12.22 -13.17
CA GLN A 87 -0.29 11.96 -13.58
C GLN A 87 -1.27 12.10 -12.41
N TYR A 88 -1.54 13.35 -12.02
CA TYR A 88 -2.37 13.67 -10.85
C TYR A 88 -3.69 14.36 -11.21
N LEU A 89 -4.68 14.17 -10.34
CA LEU A 89 -5.90 14.97 -10.24
C LEU A 89 -5.58 16.31 -9.59
N ASN A 90 -6.42 17.33 -9.85
CA ASN A 90 -6.28 18.66 -9.25
C ASN A 90 -6.41 18.63 -7.72
N SER A 91 -7.14 17.66 -7.19
CA SER A 91 -7.30 17.44 -5.75
C SER A 91 -7.42 15.94 -5.45
N ALA A 92 -7.12 15.56 -4.21
CA ALA A 92 -7.31 14.18 -3.76
C ALA A 92 -8.80 13.82 -3.79
N ARG A 93 -9.11 12.69 -4.43
CA ARG A 93 -10.47 12.13 -4.47
C ARG A 93 -10.62 11.12 -3.34
N LYS A 94 -11.58 11.36 -2.46
CA LYS A 94 -12.04 10.37 -1.46
C LYS A 94 -12.74 9.23 -2.19
N ILE A 95 -12.38 7.99 -1.89
CA ILE A 95 -13.00 6.82 -2.52
C ILE A 95 -14.29 6.49 -1.75
N PRO A 96 -15.47 6.51 -2.42
CA PRO A 96 -16.71 6.07 -1.79
C PRO A 96 -16.67 4.55 -1.54
N ILE A 97 -17.01 4.12 -0.33
CA ILE A 97 -16.97 2.71 0.06
C ILE A 97 -18.36 2.33 0.56
N ASN A 98 -18.94 1.30 -0.06
CA ASN A 98 -20.13 0.63 0.45
C ASN A 98 -19.67 -0.48 1.39
N LEU A 99 -19.97 -0.32 2.68
CA LEU A 99 -19.48 -1.18 3.75
C LEU A 99 -20.65 -1.90 4.41
N TRP A 100 -20.53 -3.22 4.57
CA TRP A 100 -21.45 -4.01 5.37
C TRP A 100 -20.71 -4.51 6.61
N VAL A 101 -21.22 -4.17 7.80
CA VAL A 101 -20.69 -4.65 9.08
C VAL A 101 -21.78 -5.45 9.76
N ASN A 102 -21.54 -6.75 9.97
CA ASN A 102 -22.51 -7.68 10.54
C ASN A 102 -23.91 -7.57 9.88
N GLY A 103 -23.93 -7.55 8.54
CA GLY A 103 -25.15 -7.44 7.73
C GLY A 103 -25.74 -6.04 7.59
N LYS A 104 -25.27 -5.04 8.33
CA LYS A 104 -25.77 -3.65 8.24
C LYS A 104 -24.96 -2.82 7.26
N HIS A 105 -25.64 -2.29 6.24
CA HIS A 105 -25.03 -1.43 5.22
C HIS A 105 -24.79 0.00 5.73
N LYS A 106 -23.67 0.61 5.31
CA LYS A 106 -23.40 2.04 5.37
C LYS A 106 -22.49 2.46 4.22
N THR A 107 -22.59 3.72 3.80
CA THR A 107 -21.63 4.31 2.86
C THR A 107 -20.70 5.24 3.62
N ILE A 108 -19.39 5.11 3.38
CA ILE A 108 -18.37 5.97 3.97
C ILE A 108 -17.55 6.65 2.86
N SER A 109 -17.05 7.85 3.15
CA SER A 109 -16.11 8.57 2.31
C SER A 109 -15.23 9.42 3.22
N THR A 110 -13.91 9.22 3.18
CA THR A 110 -12.97 9.79 4.15
C THR A 110 -11.64 10.12 3.49
N ASP A 111 -10.95 11.14 4.01
CA ASP A 111 -9.61 11.53 3.53
C ASP A 111 -8.55 10.48 3.82
N LYS A 112 -8.80 9.59 4.79
CA LYS A 112 -7.93 8.44 5.09
C LYS A 112 -7.83 7.46 3.92
N ILE A 113 -8.83 7.43 3.04
CA ILE A 113 -8.90 6.56 1.87
C ILE A 113 -9.14 7.44 0.64
N ALA A 114 -8.12 8.26 0.36
CA ALA A 114 -8.11 9.16 -0.77
C ALA A 114 -6.82 9.02 -1.57
N THR A 115 -6.88 9.40 -2.85
CA THR A 115 -5.72 9.48 -3.73
C THR A 115 -5.86 10.65 -4.69
N ASN A 116 -4.75 11.29 -5.05
CA ASN A 116 -4.71 12.27 -6.12
C ASN A 116 -4.13 11.69 -7.41
N LYS A 117 -3.78 10.40 -7.48
CA LYS A 117 -3.32 9.79 -8.74
C LYS A 117 -4.48 9.60 -9.71
N LYS A 118 -4.28 9.88 -11.00
CA LYS A 118 -5.28 9.60 -12.06
C LYS A 118 -5.50 8.11 -12.23
N LEU A 119 -4.41 7.35 -12.22
CA LEU A 119 -4.39 5.89 -12.18
C LEU A 119 -3.67 5.49 -10.89
N VAL A 120 -4.40 4.83 -10.00
CA VAL A 120 -3.91 4.39 -8.69
C VAL A 120 -3.82 2.87 -8.66
N THR A 121 -2.87 2.32 -7.92
CA THR A 121 -2.81 0.87 -7.71
C THR A 121 -3.94 0.42 -6.78
N ALA A 122 -4.48 -0.78 -7.02
CA ALA A 122 -5.41 -1.39 -6.07
C ALA A 122 -4.79 -1.55 -4.67
N GLN A 123 -3.48 -1.85 -4.62
CA GLN A 123 -2.71 -1.96 -3.39
C GLN A 123 -2.75 -0.67 -2.55
N GLU A 124 -2.59 0.51 -3.15
CA GLU A 124 -2.66 1.77 -2.40
C GLU A 124 -4.00 1.96 -1.71
N ILE A 125 -5.09 1.69 -2.42
CA ILE A 125 -6.44 1.85 -1.87
C ILE A 125 -6.72 0.78 -0.81
N ASP A 126 -6.36 -0.48 -1.07
CA ASP A 126 -6.57 -1.59 -0.13
C ASP A 126 -5.79 -1.39 1.18
N VAL A 127 -4.52 -1.01 1.12
CA VAL A 127 -3.71 -0.77 2.32
C VAL A 127 -4.29 0.35 3.19
N LYS A 128 -4.67 1.47 2.56
CA LYS A 128 -5.36 2.58 3.25
C LYS A 128 -6.69 2.13 3.85
N LEU A 129 -7.47 1.36 3.10
CA LEU A 129 -8.75 0.82 3.55
C LEU A 129 -8.59 -0.10 4.75
N ARG A 130 -7.70 -1.10 4.70
CA ARG A 130 -7.53 -2.04 5.82
C ARG A 130 -6.99 -1.36 7.08
N ARG A 131 -6.14 -0.34 6.93
CA ARG A 131 -5.70 0.48 8.07
C ARG A 131 -6.89 1.23 8.68
N TYR A 132 -7.70 1.90 7.87
CA TYR A 132 -8.93 2.55 8.32
C TYR A 132 -9.88 1.57 9.01
N LEU A 133 -10.10 0.39 8.43
CA LEU A 133 -10.98 -0.62 9.01
C LEU A 133 -10.46 -1.14 10.36
N GLN A 134 -9.15 -1.27 10.52
CA GLN A 134 -8.57 -1.59 11.82
C GLN A 134 -8.77 -0.47 12.85
N GLU A 135 -8.58 0.78 12.45
CA GLU A 135 -8.72 1.93 13.34
C GLU A 135 -10.16 2.10 13.83
N GLU A 136 -11.15 1.89 12.96
CA GLU A 136 -12.56 2.14 13.27
C GLU A 136 -13.31 0.90 13.77
N TYR A 137 -12.96 -0.30 13.29
CA TYR A 137 -13.69 -1.54 13.58
C TYR A 137 -12.84 -2.62 14.23
N ASN A 138 -11.54 -2.38 14.47
CA ASN A 138 -10.66 -3.34 15.14
C ASN A 138 -10.62 -4.72 14.48
N ILE A 139 -10.74 -4.79 13.14
CA ILE A 139 -10.92 -6.05 12.39
C ILE A 139 -9.81 -7.09 12.58
N TYR A 140 -8.64 -6.67 13.04
CA TYR A 140 -7.52 -7.56 13.38
C TYR A 140 -7.22 -7.60 14.88
N GLY A 141 -7.99 -6.93 15.74
CA GLY A 141 -7.76 -6.84 17.17
C GLY A 141 -6.59 -5.93 17.57
N HIS A 142 -6.50 -5.57 18.85
CA HIS A 142 -5.40 -4.78 19.44
C HIS A 142 -5.10 -3.45 18.72
N ASN A 143 -6.14 -2.69 18.35
CA ASN A 143 -5.96 -1.30 17.88
C ASN A 143 -5.67 -0.28 19.00
N ASN A 144 -5.86 -0.65 20.27
CA ASN A 144 -5.58 0.15 21.47
C ASN A 144 -6.30 1.51 21.56
N THR A 145 -7.43 1.69 20.89
CA THR A 145 -8.19 2.97 20.90
C THR A 145 -9.56 2.88 21.56
N GLY A 146 -10.06 1.68 21.83
CA GLY A 146 -11.43 1.45 22.31
C GLY A 146 -12.48 1.39 21.21
N LYS A 147 -12.17 1.83 19.98
CA LYS A 147 -13.06 1.70 18.82
C LYS A 147 -13.16 0.23 18.37
N GLY A 148 -14.36 -0.21 18.00
CA GLY A 148 -14.61 -1.57 17.53
C GLY A 148 -14.79 -2.60 18.63
N LYS A 149 -14.71 -2.22 19.91
CA LYS A 149 -14.96 -3.12 21.05
C LYS A 149 -16.40 -3.62 21.09
N GLU A 150 -17.34 -2.87 20.51
CA GLU A 150 -18.74 -3.28 20.39
C GLU A 150 -18.96 -4.52 19.51
N TYR A 151 -17.93 -4.97 18.78
CA TYR A 151 -17.98 -6.16 17.92
C TYR A 151 -17.31 -7.40 18.54
N GLY A 152 -16.65 -7.29 19.70
CA GLY A 152 -15.89 -8.37 20.34
C GLY A 152 -14.54 -7.92 20.88
#